data_AF-A0A3S5JU87-F1
#
_entry.id   AF-A0A3S5JU87-F1
#
_cell.length_a   1.000
_cell.length_b   1.000
_cell.length_c   1.000
_cell.angle_alpha   90.00
_cell.angle_beta   90.00
_cell.angle_gamma   90.00
#
_symmetry.space_group_name_H-M   'P 1'
#
loop_
_entity.id
_entity.type
_entity.pdbx_description
1 polymer ?
#
loop_
_entity_poly.entity_id
_entity_poly.type
_entity_poly.pdbx_seq_one_letter_code
_entity_poly.pdbx_strand_id
1 'polypeptide(L)'
;MKFHLLNALVLAAGWLVVSTLGEPLLTDAVRVPLQGVAVALALVNLLLERMLRPKPGARPAMLVNKVMMATLIKMGLVLMGILIYVLTDAPDPRHFGIATYLLYAAFTSVLVAESMRHNIPPTLDSE
;
A
#
# COMPACT_ATOMS: atom_id res chain seq x y z
N MET A 1 -3.36 -5.34 17.63
CA MET A 1 -4.21 -5.76 16.49
C MET A 1 -3.35 -6.44 15.44
N LYS A 2 -3.75 -7.62 14.92
CA LYS A 2 -2.94 -8.40 13.95
C LYS A 2 -2.87 -7.65 12.60
N PHE A 3 -1.71 -7.60 11.96
CA PHE A 3 -1.49 -6.95 10.65
C PHE A 3 -2.57 -7.29 9.61
N HIS A 4 -2.92 -8.58 9.49
CA HIS A 4 -3.94 -9.06 8.56
C HIS A 4 -5.30 -8.40 8.76
N LEU A 5 -5.67 -8.09 10.02
CA LEU A 5 -6.94 -7.45 10.34
C LEU A 5 -6.92 -5.96 9.96
N LEU A 6 -5.81 -5.27 10.20
CA LEU A 6 -5.62 -3.89 9.71
C LEU A 6 -5.67 -3.81 8.19
N ASN A 7 -4.99 -4.74 7.51
CA ASN A 7 -4.98 -4.80 6.05
C ASN A 7 -6.37 -5.09 5.48
N ALA A 8 -7.11 -6.03 6.10
CA ALA A 8 -8.49 -6.34 5.71
C ALA A 8 -9.44 -5.17 5.95
N LEU A 9 -9.29 -4.44 7.06
CA LEU A 9 -10.10 -3.25 7.35
C LEU A 9 -9.82 -2.12 6.35
N VAL A 10 -8.56 -1.89 5.98
CA VAL A 10 -8.21 -0.88 4.97
C VAL A 10 -8.72 -1.29 3.59
N LEU A 11 -8.65 -2.58 3.24
CA LEU A 11 -9.26 -3.09 2.01
C LEU A 11 -10.78 -2.88 2.03
N ALA A 12 -11.47 -3.23 3.11
CA ALA A 12 -12.91 -3.06 3.24
C ALA A 12 -13.32 -1.58 3.19
N ALA A 13 -12.58 -0.69 3.85
CA ALA A 13 -12.80 0.75 3.80
C ALA A 13 -12.56 1.31 2.40
N GLY A 14 -11.46 0.93 1.74
CA GLY A 14 -11.17 1.31 0.37
C GLY A 14 -12.23 0.82 -0.61
N TRP A 15 -12.69 -0.42 -0.44
CA TRP A 15 -13.77 -1.00 -1.23
C TRP A 15 -15.07 -0.22 -1.06
N LEU A 16 -15.45 0.07 0.19
CA LEU A 16 -16.64 0.85 0.52
C LEU A 16 -16.57 2.22 -0.16
N VAL A 17 -15.48 2.96 0.04
CA VAL A 17 -15.26 4.29 -0.54
C VAL A 17 -15.35 4.26 -2.08
N VAL A 18 -14.68 3.31 -2.75
CA VAL A 18 -14.74 3.17 -4.22
C VAL A 18 -16.15 2.80 -4.70
N SER A 19 -16.87 2.00 -3.92
CA SER A 19 -18.24 1.59 -4.25
C SER A 19 -19.31 2.66 -3.97
N THR A 20 -19.06 3.60 -3.05
CA THR A 20 -20.07 4.58 -2.62
C THR A 20 -19.85 5.97 -3.18
N LEU A 21 -18.63 6.33 -3.58
CA LEU A 21 -18.37 7.63 -4.19
C LEU A 21 -19.03 7.72 -5.56
N GLY A 22 -19.74 8.82 -5.83
CA GLY A 22 -20.35 9.11 -7.12
C GLY A 22 -19.66 10.26 -7.85
N GLU A 23 -20.21 10.66 -8.98
CA GLU A 23 -19.75 11.84 -9.71
C GLU A 23 -19.88 13.11 -8.85
N PRO A 24 -18.93 14.06 -8.93
CA PRO A 24 -17.79 14.13 -9.86
C PRO A 24 -16.51 13.45 -9.34
N LEU A 25 -16.54 12.81 -8.16
CA LEU A 25 -15.34 12.30 -7.50
C LEU A 25 -14.86 10.97 -8.11
N LEU A 26 -15.81 10.11 -8.50
CA LEU A 26 -15.55 8.80 -9.07
C LEU A 26 -16.60 8.48 -10.14
N THR A 27 -16.14 8.21 -11.36
CA THR A 27 -17.00 7.72 -12.45
C THR A 27 -17.14 6.20 -12.37
N ASP A 28 -18.24 5.68 -12.91
CA ASP A 28 -18.50 4.23 -12.87
C ASP A 28 -17.42 3.43 -13.63
N ALA A 29 -16.80 4.04 -14.63
CA ALA A 29 -15.79 3.42 -15.48
C ALA A 29 -14.49 3.07 -14.73
N VAL A 30 -14.10 3.86 -13.72
CA VAL A 30 -12.87 3.64 -12.95
C VAL A 30 -13.09 2.75 -11.72
N ARG A 31 -14.33 2.43 -11.34
CA ARG A 31 -14.63 1.67 -10.10
C ARG A 31 -14.01 0.27 -10.12
N VAL A 32 -14.25 -0.49 -11.18
CA VAL A 32 -13.75 -1.87 -11.31
C VAL A 32 -12.22 -1.89 -11.34
N PRO A 33 -11.53 -1.05 -12.13
CA PRO A 33 -10.09 -0.88 -12.04
C PRO A 33 -9.58 -0.57 -10.62
N LEU A 34 -10.23 0.37 -9.91
CA LEU A 34 -9.80 0.76 -8.55
C LEU A 34 -10.02 -0.32 -7.50
N GLN A 35 -11.09 -1.10 -7.62
CA GLN A 35 -11.28 -2.30 -6.81
C GLN A 35 -10.15 -3.31 -7.03
N GLY A 36 -9.75 -3.50 -8.29
CA GLY A 36 -8.58 -4.30 -8.66
C GLY A 36 -7.29 -3.79 -8.01
N VAL A 37 -7.06 -2.47 -8.04
CA VAL A 37 -5.92 -1.83 -7.36
C VAL A 37 -5.96 -2.05 -5.86
N ALA A 38 -7.12 -1.90 -5.21
CA ALA A 38 -7.25 -2.12 -3.77
C ALA A 38 -6.89 -3.55 -3.38
N VAL A 39 -7.35 -4.55 -4.15
CA VAL A 39 -7.01 -5.96 -3.95
C VAL A 39 -5.51 -6.20 -4.19
N ALA A 40 -4.96 -5.65 -5.26
CA ALA A 40 -3.53 -5.77 -5.57
C ALA A 40 -2.66 -5.19 -4.44
N LEU A 41 -3.00 -4.00 -3.94
CA LEU A 41 -2.31 -3.37 -2.81
C LEU A 41 -2.43 -4.19 -1.53
N ALA A 42 -3.60 -4.77 -1.26
CA ALA A 42 -3.78 -5.67 -0.12
C ALA A 42 -2.88 -6.91 -0.21
N LEU A 43 -2.74 -7.51 -1.40
CA LEU A 43 -1.84 -8.65 -1.63
C LEU A 43 -0.37 -8.24 -1.48
N VAL A 44 0.02 -7.12 -2.07
CA VAL A 44 1.37 -6.56 -1.95
C VAL A 44 1.71 -6.27 -0.48
N ASN A 45 0.76 -5.77 0.31
CA ASN A 45 0.93 -5.61 1.76
C ASN A 45 1.24 -6.92 2.48
N LEU A 46 0.54 -8.00 2.15
CA LEU A 46 0.80 -9.32 2.74
C LEU A 46 2.19 -9.85 2.37
N LEU A 47 2.63 -9.62 1.14
CA LEU A 47 3.97 -10.02 0.68
C LEU A 47 5.06 -9.20 1.37
N LEU A 48 4.89 -7.89 1.47
CA LEU A 48 5.87 -6.99 2.06
C LEU A 48 5.95 -7.14 3.58
N GLU A 49 4.85 -7.42 4.27
CA GLU A 49 4.89 -7.71 5.71
C GLU A 49 5.81 -8.88 6.02
N ARG A 50 5.75 -9.96 5.24
CA ARG A 50 6.67 -11.10 5.39
C ARG A 50 8.13 -10.69 5.22
N MET A 51 8.41 -9.74 4.31
CA MET A 51 9.75 -9.22 4.09
C MET A 51 10.23 -8.33 5.25
N LEU A 52 9.31 -7.57 5.85
CA LEU A 52 9.57 -6.65 6.96
C LEU A 52 9.73 -7.35 8.31
N ARG A 53 9.26 -8.59 8.46
CA ARG A 53 9.45 -9.35 9.70
C ARG A 53 10.94 -9.39 10.09
N PRO A 54 11.27 -9.00 11.34
CA PRO A 54 12.65 -9.06 11.82
C PRO A 54 13.10 -10.51 11.87
N LYS A 55 14.29 -10.77 11.34
CA LYS A 55 14.98 -12.06 11.49
C LYS A 55 15.74 -12.05 12.84
N PRO A 56 16.03 -13.21 13.43
CA PRO A 56 16.91 -13.29 14.60
C PRO A 56 18.23 -12.55 14.31
N GLY A 57 18.64 -11.63 15.19
CA GLY A 57 19.86 -10.82 15.02
C GLY A 57 19.73 -9.60 14.09
N ALA A 58 18.51 -9.14 13.79
CA ALA A 58 18.30 -7.99 12.91
C ALA A 58 18.74 -6.66 13.56
N ARG A 59 19.73 -5.99 12.96
CA ARG A 59 20.14 -4.61 13.30
C ARG A 59 19.11 -3.56 12.85
N PRO A 60 19.01 -2.40 13.54
CA PRO A 60 18.10 -1.31 13.18
C PRO A 60 18.25 -0.84 11.73
N ALA A 61 19.49 -0.70 11.24
CA ALA A 61 19.78 -0.27 9.87
C ALA A 61 19.18 -1.22 8.80
N MET A 62 19.09 -2.52 9.10
CA MET A 62 18.47 -3.49 8.18
C MET A 62 16.95 -3.33 8.13
N LEU A 63 16.31 -2.95 9.24
CA LEU A 63 14.87 -2.69 9.25
C LEU A 63 14.53 -1.44 8.42
N VAL A 64 15.29 -0.35 8.58
CA VAL A 64 15.14 0.88 7.79
C VAL A 64 15.29 0.59 6.29
N ASN A 65 16.34 -0.13 5.90
CA ASN A 65 16.56 -0.49 4.49
C ASN A 65 15.43 -1.35 3.93
N LYS A 66 14.90 -2.29 4.72
CA LYS A 66 13.75 -3.12 4.30
C LYS A 66 12.47 -2.29 4.13
N VAL A 67 12.20 -1.35 5.04
CA VAL A 67 11.04 -0.44 4.94
C VAL A 67 11.17 0.44 3.71
N MET A 68 12.35 1.04 3.49
CA MET A 68 12.64 1.85 2.30
C MET A 68 12.47 1.05 1.00
N MET A 69 12.98 -0.19 0.94
CA MET A 69 12.79 -1.04 -0.24
C MET A 69 11.31 -1.41 -0.45
N ALA A 70 10.59 -1.72 0.64
CA ALA A 70 9.18 -2.05 0.56
C ALA A 70 8.33 -0.86 0.05
N THR A 71 8.63 0.36 0.49
CA THR A 71 7.95 1.57 0.00
C THR A 71 8.31 1.88 -1.45
N LEU A 72 9.58 1.75 -1.85
CA LEU A 72 10.00 1.91 -3.24
C LEU A 72 9.32 0.90 -4.18
N ILE A 73 9.24 -0.37 -3.79
CA ILE A 73 8.54 -1.41 -4.56
C ILE A 73 7.07 -1.04 -4.76
N LYS A 74 6.36 -0.64 -3.69
CA LYS A 74 4.96 -0.21 -3.80
C LYS A 74 4.79 1.01 -4.69
N MET A 75 5.64 2.02 -4.51
CA MET A 75 5.57 3.25 -5.31
C MET A 75 5.80 2.93 -6.79
N GLY A 76 6.79 2.08 -7.11
CA GLY A 76 7.02 1.60 -8.47
C GLY A 76 5.81 0.87 -9.05
N LEU A 77 5.20 -0.05 -8.31
CA LEU A 77 4.00 -0.77 -8.74
C LEU A 77 2.81 0.17 -9.02
N VAL A 78 2.60 1.16 -8.16
CA VAL A 78 1.52 2.14 -8.29
C VAL A 78 1.75 3.04 -9.51
N LEU A 79 2.97 3.56 -9.68
CA LEU A 79 3.31 4.39 -10.83
C LEU A 79 3.19 3.60 -12.14
N MET A 80 3.65 2.35 -12.17
CA MET A 80 3.49 1.47 -13.33
C MET A 80 2.02 1.19 -13.63
N GLY A 81 1.19 0.93 -12.62
CA GLY A 81 -0.25 0.72 -12.79
C GLY A 81 -0.95 1.95 -13.38
N ILE A 82 -0.64 3.14 -12.88
CA ILE A 82 -1.15 4.41 -13.43
C ILE A 82 -0.66 4.61 -14.86
N LEU A 83 0.62 4.36 -15.14
CA LEU A 83 1.19 4.51 -16.47
C LEU A 83 0.51 3.57 -17.47
N ILE A 84 0.32 2.30 -17.12
CA ILE A 84 -0.40 1.33 -17.98
C ILE A 84 -1.84 1.80 -18.24
N TYR A 85 -2.52 2.30 -17.22
CA TYR A 85 -3.88 2.82 -17.35
C TYR A 85 -3.95 4.00 -18.33
N VAL A 86 -2.99 4.93 -18.24
CA VAL A 86 -2.88 6.07 -19.17
C VAL A 86 -2.53 5.61 -20.59
N LEU A 87 -1.58 4.68 -20.74
CA LEU A 87 -1.12 4.19 -22.05
C LEU A 87 -2.17 3.34 -22.79
N THR A 88 -3.13 2.77 -22.07
CA THR A 88 -4.24 2.00 -22.65
C THR A 88 -5.45 2.85 -23.01
N ASP A 89 -5.32 4.18 -22.93
CA ASP A 89 -6.40 5.15 -23.18
C ASP A 89 -7.67 4.86 -22.36
N ALA A 90 -7.46 4.39 -21.13
CA ALA A 90 -8.55 4.01 -20.24
C ALA A 90 -9.28 5.25 -19.69
N PRO A 91 -10.60 5.14 -19.40
CA PRO A 91 -11.43 6.28 -19.06
C PRO A 91 -11.01 6.97 -17.76
N ASP A 92 -11.15 8.30 -17.73
CA ASP A 92 -10.89 9.16 -16.55
C ASP A 92 -9.54 8.92 -15.85
N PRO A 93 -8.40 8.97 -16.57
CA PRO A 93 -7.08 8.63 -16.03
C PRO A 93 -6.66 9.52 -14.85
N ARG A 94 -7.15 10.77 -14.82
CA ARG A 94 -6.90 11.70 -13.71
C ARG A 94 -7.56 11.25 -12.40
N HIS A 95 -8.85 10.89 -12.45
CA HIS A 95 -9.59 10.43 -11.27
C HIS A 95 -9.05 9.07 -10.81
N PHE A 96 -8.77 8.17 -11.75
CA PHE A 96 -8.11 6.90 -11.46
C PHE A 96 -6.76 7.10 -10.76
N GLY A 97 -5.91 7.99 -11.27
CA GLY A 97 -4.58 8.26 -10.69
C GLY A 97 -4.64 8.81 -9.28
N ILE A 98 -5.53 9.79 -9.02
CA ILE A 98 -5.71 10.39 -7.69
C ILE A 98 -6.24 9.35 -6.70
N ALA A 99 -7.29 8.60 -7.07
CA ALA A 99 -7.88 7.59 -6.20
C ALA A 99 -6.89 6.45 -5.91
N THR A 100 -6.14 6.01 -6.91
CA THR A 100 -5.06 5.02 -6.77
C THR A 100 -3.98 5.50 -5.80
N TYR A 101 -3.58 6.78 -5.88
CA TYR A 101 -2.61 7.35 -4.96
C TYR A 101 -3.13 7.40 -3.51
N LEU A 102 -4.41 7.73 -3.31
CA LEU A 102 -5.03 7.72 -1.97
C LEU A 102 -5.09 6.31 -1.37
N LEU A 103 -5.44 5.30 -2.19
CA LEU A 103 -5.37 3.90 -1.78
C LEU A 103 -3.93 3.51 -1.41
N TYR A 104 -2.96 3.87 -2.25
CA TYR A 104 -1.53 3.64 -1.96
C TYR A 104 -1.10 4.24 -0.61
N ALA A 105 -1.48 5.49 -0.32
CA ALA A 105 -1.15 6.15 0.93
C ALA A 105 -1.77 5.41 2.13
N ALA A 106 -3.04 5.00 2.02
CA ALA A 106 -3.74 4.25 3.07
C ALA A 106 -3.11 2.87 3.32
N PHE A 107 -2.79 2.10 2.29
CA PHE A 107 -2.12 0.80 2.45
C PHE A 107 -0.67 0.94 2.93
N THR A 108 -0.02 2.06 2.65
CA THR A 108 1.35 2.34 3.11
C THR A 108 1.39 2.71 4.58
N SER A 109 0.41 3.47 5.09
CA SER A 109 0.34 3.78 6.52
C SER A 109 0.23 2.52 7.40
N VAL A 110 -0.51 1.50 6.94
CA VAL A 110 -0.60 0.19 7.62
C VAL A 110 0.77 -0.49 7.71
N LEU A 111 1.52 -0.48 6.61
CA LEU A 111 2.84 -1.11 6.53
C LEU A 111 3.85 -0.39 7.43
N VAL A 112 3.81 0.95 7.44
CA VAL A 112 4.65 1.77 8.33
C VAL A 112 4.27 1.52 9.79
N ALA A 113 2.98 1.54 10.12
CA ALA A 113 2.51 1.27 11.48
C ALA A 113 2.93 -0.12 11.98
N GLU A 114 2.95 -1.14 11.11
CA GLU A 114 3.47 -2.47 11.46
C GLU A 114 4.98 -2.44 11.65
N SER A 115 5.73 -1.74 10.80
CA SER A 115 7.19 -1.63 10.94
C SER A 115 7.60 -0.99 12.29
N MET A 116 6.82 -0.03 12.79
CA MET A 116 7.06 0.60 14.10
C MET A 116 6.78 -0.34 15.28
N ARG A 117 5.94 -1.37 15.10
CA ARG A 117 5.66 -2.37 16.15
C ARG A 117 6.82 -3.34 16.37
N HIS A 118 7.76 -3.44 15.43
CA HIS A 118 8.85 -4.39 15.52
C HIS A 118 9.90 -4.06 16.60
N ASN A 119 9.76 -2.94 17.34
CA ASN A 119 10.44 -2.65 18.60
C ASN A 119 11.93 -3.02 18.65
N ILE A 120 12.66 -2.80 17.55
CA ILE A 120 14.12 -2.88 17.54
C ILE A 120 14.62 -1.53 18.05
N PRO A 121 15.25 -1.46 19.24
CA PRO A 121 15.79 -0.21 19.76
C PRO A 121 16.82 0.34 18.76
N PRO A 122 16.75 1.63 18.38
CA PRO A 122 17.67 2.24 17.43
C PRO A 122 19.13 2.31 17.93
N THR A 123 19.41 1.88 19.16
CA THR A 123 20.69 2.07 19.87
C THR A 123 21.38 0.77 20.32
N LEU A 124 20.98 -0.41 19.86
CA LEU A 124 21.65 -1.68 20.23
C LEU A 124 22.93 -1.97 19.42
N ASP A 125 23.52 -0.97 18.78
CA ASP A 125 24.86 -1.06 18.20
C ASP A 125 25.85 -0.28 19.10
N SER A 126 26.13 -0.77 20.32
CA SER A 126 27.37 -0.50 21.06
C SER A 126 27.44 -1.28 22.40
N GLU A 127 27.71 -2.58 22.33
CA GLU A 127 28.67 -3.26 23.24
C GLU A 127 29.52 -4.23 22.41
#